data_AF-A0A522C1V2-F1
#
_entry.id   AF-A0A522C1V2-F1
#
_cell.length_a   1.000
_cell.length_b   1.000
_cell.length_c   1.000
_cell.angle_alpha   90.00
_cell.angle_beta   90.00
_cell.angle_gamma   90.00
#
_symmetry.space_group_name_H-M   'P 1'
#
loop_
_entity.id
_entity.type
_entity.pdbx_description
1 polymer ?
#
loop_
_entity_poly.entity_id
_entity_poly.type
_entity_poly.pdbx_seq_one_letter_code
_entity_poly.pdbx_strand_id
1 'polypeptide(L)'
;SYERLLRLYKEVAGKSPSKGQLPFSTDWFMTWQPNIHASLFLNIHEYLNKVAALDEIDTVIKAYRLYLEQTQAQGLEPLLSVTRAWRLVKFVDNGMLTMTSCSKCGGHFVTHPHESPRQYVCGLCNPPARAGKGKAAGSIHLH
;
A
#
# COMPACT_ATOMS: atom_id res chain seq x y z
N SER A 1 8.31 -25.69 7.78
CA SER A 1 7.26 -26.35 6.98
C SER A 1 5.96 -25.56 7.08
N TYR A 2 5.08 -25.68 6.09
CA TYR A 2 3.76 -25.03 6.07
C TYR A 2 2.94 -25.26 7.36
N GLU A 3 2.99 -26.48 7.90
CA GLU A 3 2.31 -26.81 9.16
C GLU A 3 2.80 -26.01 10.37
N ARG A 4 4.11 -25.72 10.45
CA ARG A 4 4.67 -24.90 11.53
C ARG A 4 4.13 -23.47 11.47
N LEU A 5 4.02 -22.88 10.27
CA LEU A 5 3.45 -21.55 10.08
C LEU A 5 1.96 -21.51 10.40
N LEU A 6 1.21 -22.57 10.06
CA LEU A 6 -0.20 -22.70 10.42
C LEU A 6 -0.41 -22.75 11.94
N ARG A 7 0.39 -23.55 12.66
CA ARG A 7 0.33 -23.63 14.12
C ARG A 7 0.66 -22.28 14.75
N LEU A 8 1.76 -21.66 14.34
CA LEU A 8 2.15 -20.33 14.82
C LEU A 8 1.07 -19.28 14.58
N TYR A 9 0.45 -19.26 13.39
CA TYR A 9 -0.63 -18.31 13.11
C TYR A 9 -1.82 -18.54 14.04
N LYS A 10 -2.22 -19.79 14.30
CA LYS A 10 -3.31 -20.10 15.24
C LYS A 10 -2.96 -19.69 16.67
N GLU A 11 -1.73 -19.93 17.10
CA GLU A 11 -1.24 -19.54 18.43
C GLU A 11 -1.24 -18.02 18.62
N VAL A 12 -0.82 -17.26 17.61
CA VAL A 12 -0.71 -15.79 17.70
C VAL A 12 -2.03 -15.09 17.41
N ALA A 13 -2.79 -15.53 16.41
CA ALA A 13 -3.99 -14.84 15.93
C ALA A 13 -5.30 -15.44 16.46
N GLY A 14 -5.27 -16.58 17.14
CA GLY A 14 -6.46 -17.25 17.71
C GLY A 14 -7.44 -17.83 16.67
N LYS A 15 -7.12 -17.76 15.38
CA LYS A 15 -7.97 -18.23 14.28
C LYS A 15 -7.15 -18.90 13.19
N SER A 16 -7.81 -19.64 12.31
CA SER A 16 -7.15 -20.16 11.11
C SER A 16 -6.91 -19.03 10.10
N PRO A 17 -5.79 -19.05 9.35
CA PRO A 17 -5.57 -18.06 8.29
C PRO A 17 -6.64 -18.20 7.21
N SER A 18 -6.94 -17.09 6.53
CA SER A 18 -7.89 -17.08 5.41
C SER A 18 -7.46 -18.07 4.33
N LYS A 19 -8.39 -18.89 3.85
CA LYS A 19 -8.17 -19.72 2.67
C LYS A 19 -8.16 -18.83 1.44
N GLY A 20 -7.16 -18.97 0.59
CA GLY A 20 -7.06 -18.22 -0.66
C GLY A 20 -5.61 -17.92 -1.03
N GLN A 21 -5.38 -17.73 -2.33
CA GLN A 21 -4.08 -17.29 -2.82
C GLN A 21 -3.91 -15.79 -2.56
N LEU A 22 -2.65 -15.36 -2.49
CA LEU A 22 -2.29 -13.94 -2.40
C LEU A 22 -2.87 -13.16 -3.59
N PRO A 23 -3.12 -11.84 -3.46
CA PRO A 23 -3.62 -11.05 -4.57
C PRO A 23 -2.68 -11.16 -5.78
N PHE A 24 -3.19 -11.70 -6.88
CA PHE A 24 -2.44 -11.88 -8.13
C PHE A 24 -2.48 -10.67 -9.05
N SER A 25 -3.48 -9.80 -8.92
CA SER A 25 -3.62 -8.64 -9.80
C SER A 25 -3.13 -7.36 -9.14
N THR A 26 -2.72 -6.43 -10.01
CA THR A 26 -2.32 -5.07 -9.67
C THR A 26 -3.53 -4.16 -9.39
N ASP A 27 -4.74 -4.58 -9.80
CA ASP A 27 -5.93 -3.73 -9.88
C ASP A 27 -6.31 -3.11 -8.53
N TRP A 28 -6.15 -3.86 -7.44
CA TRP A 28 -6.45 -3.35 -6.10
C TRP A 28 -5.64 -2.07 -5.81
N PHE A 29 -4.38 -2.02 -6.22
CA PHE A 29 -3.50 -0.86 -6.04
C PHE A 29 -3.85 0.33 -6.92
N MET A 30 -4.69 0.15 -7.94
CA MET A 30 -5.19 1.23 -8.80
C MET A 30 -6.50 1.84 -8.32
N THR A 31 -7.17 1.21 -7.35
CA THR A 31 -8.40 1.75 -6.79
C THR A 31 -8.12 2.93 -5.85
N TRP A 32 -9.03 3.91 -5.78
CA TRP A 32 -8.78 5.22 -5.19
C TRP A 32 -8.12 5.23 -3.79
N GLN A 33 -8.81 4.80 -2.72
CA GLN A 33 -8.22 4.80 -1.37
C GLN A 33 -7.06 3.80 -1.24
N PRO A 34 -7.18 2.55 -1.70
CA PRO A 34 -6.05 1.62 -1.73
C PRO A 34 -4.78 2.17 -2.38
N ASN A 35 -4.89 2.90 -3.48
CA ASN A 35 -3.77 3.55 -4.15
C ASN A 35 -3.09 4.58 -3.24
N ILE A 36 -3.86 5.39 -2.52
CA ILE A 36 -3.31 6.39 -1.58
C ILE A 36 -2.54 5.69 -0.45
N HIS A 37 -3.10 4.64 0.16
CA HIS A 37 -2.42 3.88 1.21
C HIS A 37 -1.17 3.14 0.69
N ALA A 38 -1.27 2.53 -0.48
CA ALA A 38 -0.16 1.85 -1.15
C ALA A 38 0.98 2.82 -1.48
N SER A 39 0.64 4.01 -1.97
CA SER A 39 1.60 5.06 -2.30
C SER A 39 2.29 5.60 -1.06
N LEU A 40 1.56 5.82 0.05
CA LEU A 40 2.15 6.22 1.32
C LEU A 40 3.20 5.19 1.78
N PHE A 41 2.82 3.91 1.84
CA PHE A 41 3.74 2.83 2.20
C PHE A 41 4.96 2.78 1.27
N LEU A 42 4.75 2.85 -0.04
CA LEU A 42 5.84 2.68 -1.00
C LEU A 42 6.80 3.88 -0.98
N ASN A 43 6.32 5.11 -0.75
CA ASN A 43 7.20 6.26 -0.53
C ASN A 43 8.09 6.06 0.71
N ILE A 44 7.54 5.55 1.81
CA ILE A 44 8.30 5.24 3.04
C ILE A 44 9.33 4.15 2.75
N HIS A 45 8.92 3.08 2.06
CA HIS A 45 9.78 1.97 1.68
C HIS A 45 10.96 2.43 0.81
N GLU A 46 10.70 3.19 -0.25
CA GLU A 46 11.71 3.75 -1.15
C GLU A 46 12.68 4.68 -0.41
N TYR A 47 12.19 5.47 0.54
CA TYR A 47 13.04 6.31 1.37
C TYR A 47 13.97 5.45 2.24
N LEU A 48 13.43 4.49 3.00
CA LEU A 48 14.23 3.61 3.86
C LEU A 48 15.27 2.82 3.08
N ASN A 49 14.89 2.30 1.89
CA ASN A 49 15.79 1.57 1.01
C ASN A 49 16.96 2.44 0.50
N LYS A 50 16.77 3.76 0.41
CA LYS A 50 17.81 4.73 0.01
C LYS A 50 18.70 5.16 1.16
N VAL A 51 18.16 5.28 2.38
CA VAL A 51 18.87 5.91 3.50
C VAL A 51 19.43 4.95 4.54
N ALA A 52 19.03 3.67 4.51
CA ALA A 52 19.42 2.69 5.50
C ALA A 52 19.92 1.40 4.86
N ALA A 53 21.03 0.86 5.38
CA ALA A 53 21.51 -0.47 5.04
C ALA A 53 20.69 -1.51 5.82
N LEU A 54 19.59 -1.94 5.24
CA LEU A 54 18.68 -2.94 5.80
C LEU A 54 18.46 -4.07 4.81
N ASP A 55 18.23 -5.27 5.33
CA ASP A 55 17.78 -6.38 4.51
C ASP A 55 16.38 -6.08 3.93
N GLU A 56 16.10 -6.63 2.75
CA GLU A 56 14.87 -6.34 2.00
C GLU A 56 13.60 -6.55 2.85
N ILE A 57 13.53 -7.66 3.59
CA ILE A 57 12.37 -7.96 4.44
C ILE A 57 12.25 -7.01 5.64
N ASP A 58 13.37 -6.55 6.19
CA ASP A 58 13.38 -5.61 7.30
C ASP A 58 12.92 -4.22 6.85
N THR A 59 13.30 -3.81 5.64
CA THR A 59 12.80 -2.58 5.01
C THR A 59 11.28 -2.64 4.85
N VAL A 60 10.73 -3.75 4.35
CA VAL A 60 9.27 -3.95 4.24
C VAL A 60 8.58 -3.86 5.59
N ILE A 61 9.10 -4.55 6.61
CA ILE A 61 8.49 -4.57 7.95
C ILE A 61 8.52 -3.19 8.59
N LYS A 62 9.65 -2.48 8.52
CA LYS A 62 9.79 -1.13 9.08
C LYS A 62 8.93 -0.11 8.35
N ALA A 63 8.91 -0.13 7.02
CA ALA A 63 8.04 0.74 6.22
C ALA A 63 6.56 0.50 6.53
N TYR A 64 6.16 -0.76 6.73
CA TYR A 64 4.79 -1.10 7.08
C TYR A 64 4.40 -0.59 8.47
N ARG A 65 5.30 -0.65 9.46
CA ARG A 65 5.06 -0.08 10.80
C ARG A 65 4.88 1.44 10.73
N LEU A 66 5.76 2.15 10.03
CA LEU A 66 5.64 3.59 9.83
C LEU A 66 4.36 3.98 9.09
N TYR A 67 3.94 3.18 8.11
CA TYR A 67 2.63 3.35 7.45
C TYR A 67 1.47 3.24 8.45
N LEU A 68 1.48 2.23 9.34
CA LEU A 68 0.45 2.07 10.36
C LEU A 68 0.43 3.27 11.32
N GLU A 69 1.60 3.68 11.82
CA GLU A 69 1.76 4.84 12.69
C GLU A 69 1.19 6.10 12.04
N GLN A 70 1.53 6.36 10.77
CA GLN A 70 1.04 7.51 10.02
C GLN A 70 -0.49 7.45 9.83
N THR A 71 -1.05 6.30 9.45
CA THR A 71 -2.52 6.17 9.28
C THR A 71 -3.27 6.36 10.60
N GLN A 72 -2.76 5.77 11.68
CA GLN A 72 -3.34 5.89 13.00
C GLN A 72 -3.29 7.34 13.52
N ALA A 73 -2.17 8.03 13.32
CA ALA A 73 -2.03 9.44 13.70
C ALA A 73 -3.01 10.36 12.96
N GLN A 74 -3.46 9.97 11.77
CA GLN A 74 -4.47 10.69 10.98
C GLN A 74 -5.91 10.19 11.23
N GLY A 75 -6.12 9.25 12.15
CA GLY A 75 -7.43 8.64 12.41
C GLY A 75 -7.99 7.83 11.24
N LEU A 76 -7.11 7.35 10.35
CA LEU A 76 -7.49 6.56 9.17
C LEU A 76 -7.43 5.07 9.48
N GLU A 77 -8.39 4.32 8.93
CA GLU A 77 -8.38 2.87 8.99
C GLU A 77 -7.35 2.32 7.98
N PRO A 78 -6.38 1.49 8.40
CA PRO A 78 -5.37 0.97 7.50
C PRO A 78 -5.94 -0.02 6.49
N LEU A 79 -6.07 0.38 5.23
CA LEU A 79 -6.56 -0.47 4.14
C LEU A 79 -5.51 -1.43 3.55
N LEU A 80 -4.24 -1.04 3.61
CA LEU A 80 -3.12 -1.86 3.17
C LEU A 80 -2.74 -2.84 4.28
N SER A 81 -2.81 -4.14 4.00
CA SER A 81 -2.29 -5.18 4.90
C SER A 81 -0.82 -5.45 4.64
N VAL A 82 -0.11 -6.03 5.61
CA VAL A 82 1.33 -6.40 5.47
C VAL A 82 1.58 -7.29 4.26
N THR A 83 0.65 -8.21 3.97
CA THR A 83 0.74 -9.11 2.82
C THR A 83 0.61 -8.36 1.50
N ARG A 84 -0.29 -7.36 1.42
CA ARG A 84 -0.43 -6.50 0.23
C ARG A 84 0.76 -5.57 0.08
N ALA A 85 1.31 -5.05 1.19
CA ALA A 85 2.51 -4.22 1.19
C ALA A 85 3.72 -4.98 0.63
N TRP A 86 3.97 -6.21 1.12
CA TRP A 86 5.00 -7.09 0.56
C TRP A 86 4.75 -7.40 -0.93
N ARG A 87 3.48 -7.69 -1.30
CA ARG A 87 3.14 -7.99 -2.69
C ARG A 87 3.34 -6.79 -3.62
N LEU A 88 3.07 -5.58 -3.13
CA LEU A 88 3.32 -4.34 -3.87
C LEU A 88 4.80 -4.19 -4.22
N VAL A 89 5.69 -4.41 -3.25
CA VAL A 89 7.15 -4.40 -3.50
C VAL A 89 7.50 -5.42 -4.59
N LYS A 90 6.95 -6.64 -4.52
CA LYS A 90 7.14 -7.63 -5.59
C LYS A 90 6.58 -7.23 -6.94
N PHE A 91 5.51 -6.45 -7.01
CA PHE A 91 5.04 -5.92 -8.29
C PHE A 91 5.95 -4.82 -8.85
N VAL A 92 6.55 -4.01 -7.98
CA VAL A 92 7.54 -2.99 -8.36
C VAL A 92 8.84 -3.63 -8.83
N ASP A 93 9.38 -4.59 -8.08
CA ASP A 93 10.60 -5.32 -8.43
C ASP A 93 10.49 -6.01 -9.80
N ASN A 94 9.30 -6.54 -10.12
CA ASN A 94 9.02 -7.21 -11.40
C ASN A 94 8.60 -6.24 -12.51
N GLY A 95 8.68 -4.92 -12.30
CA GLY A 95 8.34 -3.91 -13.29
C GLY A 95 6.85 -3.89 -13.69
N MET A 96 5.96 -4.45 -12.88
CA MET A 96 4.52 -4.45 -13.12
C MET A 96 3.82 -3.19 -12.60
N LEU A 97 4.45 -2.51 -11.63
CA LEU A 97 4.01 -1.26 -11.03
C LEU A 97 5.21 -0.33 -10.84
N THR A 98 4.94 0.97 -10.77
CA THR A 98 5.96 2.01 -10.52
C THR A 98 5.37 3.19 -9.75
N MET A 99 6.20 4.16 -9.40
CA MET A 99 5.81 5.42 -8.80
C MET A 99 5.88 6.55 -9.81
N THR A 100 4.79 7.29 -9.98
CA THR A 100 4.69 8.44 -10.89
C THR A 100 4.34 9.69 -10.11
N SER A 101 5.04 10.79 -10.37
CA SER A 101 4.75 12.09 -9.76
C SER A 101 3.47 12.69 -10.35
N CYS A 102 2.57 13.17 -9.48
CA CYS A 102 1.36 13.87 -9.86
C CYS A 102 1.69 15.26 -10.42
N SER A 103 1.18 15.59 -11.61
CA SER A 103 1.40 16.88 -12.27
C SER A 103 0.77 18.08 -11.54
N LYS A 104 -0.11 17.85 -10.56
CA LYS A 104 -0.74 18.89 -9.74
C LYS A 104 -0.08 19.09 -8.37
N CYS A 105 0.07 18.03 -7.58
CA CYS A 105 0.60 18.14 -6.21
C CYS A 105 2.07 17.73 -6.06
N GLY A 106 2.69 17.15 -7.09
CA GLY A 106 4.07 16.65 -7.05
C GLY A 106 4.27 15.35 -6.25
N GLY A 107 3.26 14.91 -5.48
CA GLY A 107 3.30 13.65 -4.73
C GLY A 107 3.46 12.44 -5.66
N HIS A 108 4.16 11.41 -5.19
CA HIS A 108 4.39 10.19 -5.97
C HIS A 108 3.37 9.12 -5.61
N PHE A 109 2.75 8.52 -6.63
CA PHE A 109 1.69 7.53 -6.47
C PHE A 109 1.95 6.28 -7.29
N VAL A 110 1.45 5.14 -6.80
CA VAL A 110 1.51 3.85 -7.47
C VAL A 110 0.74 3.94 -8.78
N THR A 111 1.37 3.53 -9.87
CA THR A 111 0.81 3.57 -11.23
C THR A 111 1.31 2.37 -12.04
N HIS A 112 0.71 2.14 -13.20
CA HIS A 112 1.25 1.20 -14.16
C HIS A 112 2.54 1.75 -14.79
N PRO A 113 3.43 0.87 -15.28
CA PRO A 113 4.57 1.27 -16.09
C PRO A 113 4.13 2.13 -17.26
N HIS A 114 4.99 3.06 -17.67
CA HIS A 114 4.78 3.99 -18.79
C HIS A 114 3.70 5.06 -18.59
N GLU A 115 3.14 5.20 -17.37
CA GLU A 115 2.34 6.37 -17.02
C GLU A 115 3.17 7.66 -17.16
N SER A 116 2.62 8.66 -17.83
CA SER A 116 3.34 9.92 -18.10
C SER A 116 3.22 10.89 -16.92
N PRO A 117 4.33 11.28 -16.25
CA PRO A 117 4.27 12.23 -15.14
C PRO A 117 3.67 13.59 -15.51
N ARG A 118 3.71 13.98 -16.80
CA ARG A 118 3.15 15.25 -17.29
C ARG A 118 1.62 15.24 -17.29
N GLN A 119 1.01 14.07 -17.43
CA GLN A 119 -0.45 13.91 -17.58
C GLN A 119 -1.09 13.25 -16.37
N TYR A 120 -0.33 12.51 -15.58
CA TYR A 120 -0.83 11.81 -14.41
C TYR A 120 -1.33 12.79 -13.34
N VAL A 121 -2.59 12.62 -12.92
CA VAL A 121 -3.20 13.35 -11.80
C VAL A 121 -3.71 12.33 -10.79
N CYS A 122 -3.20 12.41 -9.56
CA CYS A 122 -3.55 11.45 -8.53
C CYS A 122 -5.00 11.57 -8.06
N GLY A 123 -5.51 10.52 -7.42
CA GLY A 123 -6.88 10.47 -6.91
C GLY A 123 -7.18 11.45 -5.77
N LEU A 124 -6.18 12.11 -5.17
CA LEU A 124 -6.41 13.22 -4.24
C LEU A 124 -6.66 14.54 -4.99
N CYS A 125 -5.97 14.77 -6.11
CA CYS A 125 -6.11 15.98 -6.92
C CYS A 125 -7.25 15.91 -7.95
N ASN A 126 -7.67 14.72 -8.34
CA ASN A 126 -8.84 14.49 -9.19
C ASN A 126 -9.65 13.28 -8.66
N PRO A 127 -10.40 13.48 -7.57
CA PRO A 127 -11.11 12.39 -6.91
C PRO A 127 -12.28 11.85 -7.75
N PRO A 128 -12.54 10.53 -7.73
CA PRO A 128 -13.68 9.96 -8.43
C PRO A 128 -15.02 10.43 -7.83
N ALA A 129 -16.11 10.38 -8.60
CA ALA A 129 -17.43 10.89 -8.20
C ALA A 129 -18.02 10.31 -6.89
N ARG A 130 -17.53 9.14 -6.45
CA ARG A 130 -17.94 8.47 -5.20
C ARG A 130 -16.89 8.57 -4.09
N ALA A 131 -15.88 9.41 -4.26
CA ALA A 131 -14.89 9.68 -3.25
C ALA A 131 -15.54 10.21 -1.95
N GLY A 132 -15.10 9.73 -0.79
CA GLY A 132 -15.60 10.15 0.52
C GLY A 132 -17.04 9.73 0.88
N LYS A 133 -17.79 9.10 -0.04
CA LYS A 133 -19.19 8.66 0.19
C LYS A 133 -19.32 7.30 0.91
N GLY A 134 -18.20 6.68 1.28
CA GLY A 134 -18.20 5.43 2.04
C GLY A 134 -18.55 5.68 3.50
N LYS A 135 -19.43 4.85 4.08
CA LYS A 135 -19.84 4.92 5.50
C LYS A 135 -18.83 4.24 6.46
N ALA A 136 -17.68 3.81 5.96
CA ALA A 136 -16.67 3.16 6.78
C ALA A 136 -15.98 4.21 7.66
N ALA A 137 -15.98 4.00 8.97
CA ALA A 137 -15.19 4.81 9.89
C ALA A 137 -13.71 4.76 9.49
N GLY A 138 -13.03 5.91 9.58
CA GLY A 138 -11.60 6.02 9.21
C GLY A 138 -11.32 6.03 7.70
N SER A 139 -12.33 6.23 6.85
CA SER A 139 -12.10 6.38 5.41
C SER A 139 -11.58 7.77 5.05
N ILE A 140 -10.86 7.89 3.93
CA ILE A 140 -10.45 9.21 3.43
C ILE A 140 -11.71 9.95 2.95
N HIS A 141 -12.04 11.03 3.67
CA HIS A 141 -13.12 11.95 3.29
C HIS A 141 -12.51 13.19 2.65
N LEU A 142 -13.11 13.62 1.54
CA LEU A 142 -12.77 14.90 0.91
C LEU A 142 -13.80 15.92 1.39
N HIS A 143 -13.31 17.09 1.80
CA HIS A 143 -14.13 18.24 2.16
C HIS A 143 -14.69 18.92 0.92
#